data_AF-A0A494XGX1-F1
#
_entry.id   AF-A0A494XGX1-F1
#
_cell.length_a   1.000
_cell.length_b   1.000
_cell.length_c   1.000
_cell.angle_alpha   90.00
_cell.angle_beta   90.00
_cell.angle_gamma   90.00
#
_symmetry.space_group_name_H-M   'P 1'
#
loop_
_entity.id
_entity.type
_entity.pdbx_description
1 polymer ?
#
loop_
_entity_poly.entity_id
_entity_poly.type
_entity_poly.pdbx_seq_one_letter_code
_entity_poly.pdbx_strand_id
1 'polypeptide(L)'
;MSDRVLQLVGGKIRELRKARGWSQDDLGEKAGFHFSYIGGLERGERNASLTNLAKVAETLEVDIGELFGYVREYDKPLTEKERVLKEAFFLLLNRDEKEVQMAVNVLTEVFRTYAPK
;
A
#
# COMPACT_ATOMS: atom_id res chain seq x y z
N MET A 1 -11.65 -14.96 0.39
CA MET A 1 -10.52 -14.21 -0.24
C MET A 1 -10.81 -12.71 -0.24
N SER A 2 -11.92 -12.27 -0.84
CA SER A 2 -12.43 -10.88 -0.74
C SER A 2 -12.53 -10.38 0.71
N ASP A 3 -12.97 -11.23 1.64
CA ASP A 3 -13.18 -10.83 3.05
C ASP A 3 -11.89 -10.41 3.77
N ARG A 4 -10.73 -11.00 3.39
CA ARG A 4 -9.43 -10.65 3.99
C ARG A 4 -9.02 -9.22 3.59
N VAL A 5 -9.25 -8.83 2.33
CA VAL A 5 -8.97 -7.47 1.86
C VAL A 5 -9.82 -6.46 2.61
N LEU A 6 -11.13 -6.74 2.74
CA LEU A 6 -12.05 -5.85 3.46
C LEU A 6 -11.62 -5.66 4.92
N GLN A 7 -11.19 -6.72 5.60
CA GLN A 7 -10.68 -6.64 6.96
C GLN A 7 -9.38 -5.84 7.08
N LEU A 8 -8.45 -6.02 6.14
CA LEU A 8 -7.16 -5.30 6.15
C LEU A 8 -7.36 -3.81 5.86
N VAL A 9 -8.11 -3.47 4.82
CA VAL A 9 -8.42 -2.08 4.46
C VAL A 9 -9.24 -1.42 5.56
N GLY A 10 -10.27 -2.10 6.07
CA GLY A 10 -11.07 -1.62 7.21
C GLY A 10 -10.23 -1.39 8.47
N GLY A 11 -9.30 -2.30 8.75
CA GLY A 11 -8.33 -2.17 9.85
C GLY A 11 -7.43 -0.95 9.68
N LYS A 12 -6.93 -0.70 8.46
CA LYS A 12 -6.08 0.45 8.16
C LYS A 12 -6.84 1.78 8.28
N ILE A 13 -8.09 1.83 7.80
CA ILE A 13 -8.98 2.99 7.99
C ILE A 13 -9.15 3.27 9.49
N ARG A 14 -9.40 2.24 10.30
CA ARG A 14 -9.54 2.38 11.76
C ARG A 14 -8.26 2.92 12.41
N GLU A 15 -7.11 2.41 12.01
CA GLU A 15 -5.79 2.87 12.49
C GLU A 15 -5.59 4.36 12.20
N LEU A 16 -5.77 4.77 10.93
CA LEU A 16 -5.61 6.15 10.47
C LEU A 16 -6.60 7.11 11.16
N ARG A 17 -7.84 6.67 11.37
CA ARG A 17 -8.84 7.45 12.11
C ARG A 17 -8.41 7.64 13.57
N LYS A 18 -7.98 6.56 14.24
CA LYS A 18 -7.55 6.62 15.64
C LYS A 18 -6.30 7.47 15.83
N ALA A 19 -5.37 7.46 14.87
CA ALA A 19 -4.19 8.34 14.88
C ALA A 19 -4.56 9.84 14.91
N ARG A 20 -5.75 10.20 14.41
CA ARG A 20 -6.32 11.56 14.49
C ARG A 20 -7.15 11.83 15.75
N GLY A 21 -7.30 10.84 16.63
CA GLY A 21 -8.15 10.94 17.82
C GLY A 21 -9.65 10.97 17.52
N TRP A 22 -10.07 10.61 16.31
CA TRP A 22 -11.47 10.67 15.88
C TRP A 22 -12.25 9.42 16.28
N SER A 23 -13.53 9.59 16.64
CA SER A 23 -14.54 8.52 16.74
C SER A 23 -15.08 8.13 15.36
N GLN A 24 -15.81 7.02 15.25
CA GLN A 24 -16.45 6.62 13.99
C GLN A 24 -17.51 7.63 13.53
N ASP A 25 -18.12 8.35 14.47
CA ASP A 25 -19.09 9.40 14.19
C ASP A 25 -18.37 10.63 13.63
N ASP A 26 -17.23 11.02 14.21
CA ASP A 26 -16.41 12.13 13.69
C ASP A 26 -15.96 11.89 12.24
N LEU A 27 -15.47 10.68 11.93
CA LEU A 27 -15.10 10.34 10.55
C LEU A 27 -16.34 10.27 9.65
N GLY A 28 -17.45 9.75 10.16
CA GLY A 28 -18.71 9.71 9.43
C GLY A 28 -19.16 11.11 9.03
N GLU A 29 -19.31 12.01 9.99
CA GLU A 29 -19.73 13.39 9.77
C GLU A 29 -18.81 14.10 8.77
N LYS A 30 -17.49 14.04 8.97
CA LYS A 30 -16.51 14.69 8.07
C LYS A 30 -16.53 14.11 6.66
N ALA A 31 -16.71 12.79 6.53
CA ALA A 31 -16.77 12.12 5.23
C ALA A 31 -18.20 12.09 4.65
N GLY A 32 -19.20 12.70 5.30
CA GLY A 32 -20.60 12.65 4.87
C GLY A 32 -21.17 11.22 4.80
N PHE A 33 -20.83 10.37 5.77
CA PHE A 33 -21.35 9.03 5.98
C PHE A 33 -21.98 8.91 7.37
N HIS A 34 -22.93 8.00 7.53
CA HIS A 34 -23.42 7.65 8.86
C HIS A 34 -22.36 6.84 9.64
N PHE A 35 -22.24 7.02 10.96
CA PHE A 35 -21.24 6.30 11.77
C PHE A 35 -21.30 4.76 11.60
N SER A 36 -22.50 4.21 11.38
CA SER A 36 -22.68 2.77 11.16
C SER A 36 -22.09 2.28 9.83
N TYR A 37 -22.02 3.15 8.82
CA TYR A 37 -21.32 2.87 7.57
C TYR A 37 -19.81 2.77 7.82
N ILE A 38 -19.23 3.75 8.53
CA ILE A 38 -17.82 3.73 8.94
C ILE A 38 -17.52 2.49 9.77
N GLY A 39 -18.37 2.16 10.75
CA GLY A 39 -18.20 0.98 11.57
C GLY A 39 -18.22 -0.33 10.76
N GLY A 40 -19.14 -0.46 9.81
CA GLY A 40 -19.20 -1.60 8.90
C GLY A 40 -17.97 -1.68 7.98
N LEU A 41 -17.49 -0.53 7.48
CA LEU A 41 -16.28 -0.44 6.67
C LEU A 41 -15.05 -0.90 7.46
N GLU A 42 -14.87 -0.41 8.69
CA GLU A 42 -13.73 -0.77 9.53
C GLU A 42 -13.70 -2.22 9.99
N ARG A 43 -14.87 -2.88 10.08
CA ARG A 43 -14.96 -4.30 10.41
C ARG A 43 -14.84 -5.21 9.17
N GLY A 44 -14.75 -4.63 7.97
CA GLY A 44 -14.75 -5.37 6.72
C GLY A 44 -16.10 -6.00 6.37
N GLU A 45 -17.20 -5.53 6.99
CA GLU A 45 -18.57 -6.01 6.75
C GLU A 45 -19.21 -5.35 5.52
N ARG A 46 -18.60 -4.28 5.01
CA ARG A 46 -19.07 -3.57 3.82
C ARG A 46 -17.97 -3.49 2.76
N ASN A 47 -18.34 -3.84 1.53
CA ASN A 47 -17.55 -3.56 0.35
C ASN A 47 -17.85 -2.14 -0.14
N ALA A 48 -16.97 -1.19 0.15
CA ALA A 48 -17.12 0.20 -0.30
C ALA A 48 -16.74 0.35 -1.78
N SER A 49 -17.45 1.22 -2.50
CA SER A 49 -17.01 1.63 -3.83
C SER A 49 -15.68 2.38 -3.75
N LEU A 50 -14.91 2.37 -4.84
CA LEU A 50 -13.65 3.13 -4.93
C LEU A 50 -13.87 4.63 -4.67
N THR A 51 -15.00 5.19 -5.11
CA THR A 51 -15.37 6.59 -4.85
C THR A 51 -15.57 6.88 -3.37
N ASN A 52 -16.18 5.94 -2.62
CA ASN A 52 -16.34 6.09 -1.18
C ASN A 52 -15.01 5.93 -0.43
N LEU A 53 -14.14 5.01 -0.87
CA LEU A 53 -12.79 4.88 -0.33
C LEU A 53 -11.95 6.14 -0.60
N ALA A 54 -12.06 6.72 -1.80
CA ALA A 54 -11.41 7.99 -2.13
C ALA A 54 -11.85 9.11 -1.19
N LYS A 55 -13.16 9.23 -0.93
CA LYS A 55 -13.71 10.20 0.01
C LYS A 55 -13.21 9.99 1.44
N VAL A 56 -13.11 8.74 1.88
CA VAL A 56 -12.55 8.40 3.20
C VAL A 56 -11.06 8.75 3.27
N ALA A 57 -10.28 8.45 2.23
CA ALA A 57 -8.86 8.79 2.15
C ALA A 57 -8.64 10.31 2.18
N GLU A 58 -9.41 11.06 1.39
CA GLU A 58 -9.39 12.53 1.37
C GLU A 58 -9.74 13.11 2.75
N THR A 59 -10.79 12.59 3.39
CA THR A 59 -11.18 13.01 4.76
C THR A 59 -10.11 12.69 5.79
N LEU A 60 -9.41 11.57 5.60
CA LEU A 60 -8.26 11.15 6.40
C LEU A 60 -6.96 11.76 5.89
N GLU A 61 -6.96 12.74 4.98
CA GLU A 61 -5.76 13.44 4.48
C GLU A 61 -4.59 12.50 4.18
N VAL A 62 -4.87 11.40 3.49
CA VAL A 62 -3.88 10.40 3.05
C VAL A 62 -4.10 10.05 1.59
N ASP A 63 -3.08 9.52 0.94
CA ASP A 63 -3.26 8.95 -0.40
C ASP A 63 -4.16 7.71 -0.33
N ILE A 64 -5.01 7.51 -1.33
CA ILE A 64 -5.93 6.36 -1.38
C ILE A 64 -5.18 5.01 -1.29
N GLY A 65 -3.95 4.95 -1.78
CA GLY A 65 -3.08 3.77 -1.69
C GLY A 65 -2.71 3.40 -0.25
N GLU A 66 -2.65 4.38 0.66
CA GLU A 66 -2.31 4.14 2.08
C GLU A 66 -3.41 3.35 2.81
N LEU A 67 -4.66 3.39 2.32
CA LEU A 67 -5.74 2.56 2.85
C LEU A 67 -5.49 1.07 2.65
N PHE A 68 -4.64 0.71 1.69
CA PHE A 68 -4.24 -0.66 1.37
C PHE A 68 -2.89 -1.04 2.00
N GLY A 69 -2.36 -0.20 2.90
CA GLY A 69 -1.09 -0.44 3.58
C GLY A 69 -1.02 -1.85 4.17
N TYR A 70 0.00 -2.61 3.74
CA TYR A 70 0.25 -4.01 4.12
C TYR A 70 -0.76 -5.05 3.63
N VAL A 71 -1.66 -4.73 2.69
CA VAL A 71 -2.37 -5.75 1.92
C VAL A 71 -1.38 -6.44 0.97
N ARG A 72 -0.58 -7.35 1.52
CA ARG A 72 0.12 -8.36 0.73
C ARG A 72 -0.88 -9.46 0.43
N GLU A 73 -1.77 -9.20 -0.51
CA GLU A 73 -2.68 -10.24 -1.01
C GLU A 73 -1.88 -11.38 -1.67
N TYR A 74 -0.71 -11.04 -2.22
CA TYR A 74 0.27 -11.98 -2.72
C TYR A 74 1.34 -12.27 -1.66
N ASP A 75 0.97 -13.05 -0.65
CA ASP A 75 1.92 -13.86 0.14
C ASP A 75 2.42 -15.07 -0.71
N LYS A 76 2.56 -14.90 -2.03
CA LYS A 76 3.31 -15.87 -2.80
C LYS A 76 4.76 -15.75 -2.33
N PRO A 77 5.39 -16.85 -1.86
CA PRO A 77 6.80 -16.79 -1.55
C PRO A 77 7.53 -16.30 -2.80
N LEU A 78 8.31 -15.22 -2.65
CA LEU A 78 9.15 -14.72 -3.71
C LEU A 78 9.98 -15.89 -4.22
N THR A 79 9.95 -16.11 -5.53
CA THR A 79 10.92 -16.93 -6.22
C THR A 79 12.32 -16.39 -5.92
N GLU A 80 13.34 -17.22 -6.08
CA GLU A 80 14.72 -16.81 -5.83
C GLU A 80 15.09 -15.55 -6.64
N LYS A 81 14.66 -15.50 -7.91
CA LYS A 81 14.83 -14.33 -8.77
C LYS A 81 14.19 -13.07 -8.18
N GLU A 82 12.96 -13.16 -7.70
CA GLU A 82 12.25 -12.01 -7.10
C GLU A 82 12.91 -11.55 -5.79
N ARG A 83 13.51 -12.46 -5.01
CA ARG A 83 14.28 -12.10 -3.82
C ARG A 83 15.52 -11.29 -4.16
N VAL A 84 16.31 -11.75 -5.13
CA VAL A 84 17.52 -11.06 -5.60
C VAL A 84 17.19 -9.69 -6.19
N LEU A 85 16.12 -9.59 -6.99
CA LEU A 85 15.68 -8.30 -7.54
C LEU A 85 15.24 -7.33 -6.44
N LYS A 86 14.53 -7.83 -5.43
CA LYS A 86 14.09 -7.02 -4.30
C LYS A 86 15.27 -6.54 -3.44
N GLU A 87 16.27 -7.39 -3.22
CA GLU A 87 17.51 -7.03 -2.53
C GLU A 87 18.26 -5.93 -3.29
N ALA A 88 18.45 -6.09 -4.60
CA ALA A 88 19.07 -5.08 -5.45
C ALA A 88 18.29 -3.75 -5.41
N PHE A 89 16.96 -3.78 -5.47
CA PHE A 89 16.13 -2.60 -5.36
C PHE A 89 16.34 -1.87 -4.02
N PHE A 90 16.31 -2.59 -2.89
CA PHE A 90 16.51 -1.96 -1.57
C PHE A 90 17.92 -1.39 -1.37
N LEU A 91 18.94 -2.05 -1.94
CA LEU A 91 20.31 -1.53 -1.92
C LEU A 91 20.40 -0.16 -2.61
N LEU A 92 19.64 0.04 -3.69
CA LEU A 92 19.66 1.24 -4.52
C LEU A 92 18.70 2.33 -4.04
N LEU A 93 17.61 1.97 -3.36
CA LEU A 93 16.55 2.90 -2.96
C LEU A 93 17.04 4.08 -2.10
N ASN A 94 18.08 3.86 -1.28
CA ASN A 94 18.63 4.86 -0.37
C ASN A 94 19.95 5.49 -0.86
N ARG A 95 20.28 5.33 -2.14
CA ARG A 95 21.50 5.87 -2.77
C ARG A 95 21.20 7.15 -3.51
N ASP A 96 22.25 7.96 -3.72
CA ASP A 96 22.10 9.15 -4.55
C ASP A 96 22.00 8.78 -6.04
N GLU A 97 21.54 9.73 -6.85
CA GLU A 97 21.31 9.53 -8.29
C GLU A 97 22.59 9.08 -9.04
N LYS A 98 23.76 9.61 -8.64
CA LYS A 98 25.03 9.26 -9.28
C LYS A 98 25.42 7.82 -8.96
N GLU A 99 25.26 7.40 -7.71
CA GLU A 99 25.50 6.02 -7.27
C GLU A 99 24.58 5.03 -7.99
N VAL A 100 23.29 5.34 -8.11
CA VAL A 100 22.34 4.51 -8.85
C VAL A 100 22.74 4.40 -10.33
N GLN A 101 23.11 5.52 -10.97
CA GLN A 101 23.54 5.51 -12.37
C GLN A 101 24.82 4.70 -12.58
N MET A 102 25.78 4.76 -11.65
CA MET A 102 26.98 3.93 -11.70
C MET A 102 26.63 2.44 -11.63
N ALA A 103 25.73 2.05 -10.74
CA ALA A 103 25.27 0.66 -10.63
C ALA A 103 24.59 0.17 -11.92
N VAL A 104 23.74 1.00 -12.53
CA VAL A 104 23.11 0.70 -13.83
C VAL A 104 24.15 0.48 -14.91
N ASN A 105 25.16 1.35 -15.02
CA ASN A 105 26.21 1.21 -16.03
C ASN A 105 26.97 -0.12 -15.89
N VAL A 106 27.32 -0.51 -14.65
CA VAL A 106 27.97 -1.79 -14.37
C VAL A 106 27.08 -2.97 -14.78
N LEU A 107 25.80 -2.92 -14.42
CA LEU A 107 24.84 -3.97 -14.81
C LEU A 107 24.70 -4.07 -16.33
N THR A 108 24.64 -2.94 -17.03
CA THR A 108 24.62 -2.90 -18.50
C THR A 108 25.84 -3.59 -19.10
N GLU A 109 27.04 -3.30 -18.59
CA GLU A 109 28.27 -3.94 -19.09
C GLU A 109 28.32 -5.44 -18.77
N VAL A 110 27.85 -5.86 -17.60
CA VAL A 110 27.72 -7.29 -17.26
C VAL A 110 26.80 -7.99 -18.25
N PHE A 111 25.60 -7.45 -18.50
CA PHE A 111 24.66 -8.07 -19.43
C PHE A 111 25.14 -8.02 -20.88
N ARG A 112 25.88 -6.99 -21.27
CA ARG A 112 26.52 -6.92 -22.59
C ARG A 112 27.60 -8.00 -22.76
N THR A 113 28.39 -8.24 -21.71
CA THR A 113 29.52 -9.19 -21.73
C THR A 113 29.04 -10.64 -21.67
N TYR A 114 27.97 -10.91 -20.92
CA TYR A 114 27.49 -12.26 -20.63
C TYR A 114 26.10 -12.57 -21.25
N ALA A 115 25.63 -11.77 -22.22
CA ALA A 115 24.39 -12.08 -22.94
C ALA A 115 24.48 -13.49 -23.56
N PRO A 116 23.48 -14.37 -23.35
CA PRO A 116 23.43 -15.64 -24.05
C PRO A 116 23.35 -15.37 -25.56
N LYS A 117 24.16 -16.08 -26.36
CA LYS A 117 24.03 -16.10 -27.82
C LYS A 117 22.74 -16.78 -28.24
#